data_AF-A0A7W4HXQ1-F1
#
_entry.id   AF-A0A7W4HXQ1-F1
#
_cell.length_a   1.000
_cell.length_b   1.000
_cell.length_c   1.000
_cell.angle_alpha   90.00
_cell.angle_beta   90.00
_cell.angle_gamma   90.00
#
_symmetry.space_group_name_H-M   'P 1'
#
loop_
_entity.id
_entity.type
_entity.pdbx_description
1 polymer ?
#
loop_
_entity_poly.entity_id
_entity_poly.type
_entity_poly.pdbx_seq_one_letter_code
_entity_poly.pdbx_strand_id
1 'polypeptide(L)'
;MAQIISIETALLRINPTNNKKIEYSSNGKHWTTHYTGSIYGEFYDLLLFGNEIFAVTSKGLYVSKNEGRNWSPRYTNSTYGEFESIVANGTELLAITSKGTYASKNEGRNWTKKN
;
A
#
# COMPACT_ATOMS: atom_id res chain seq x y z
N MET A 1 3.64 -14.04 1.68
CA MET A 1 3.73 -13.58 3.08
C MET A 1 2.64 -12.55 3.28
N ALA A 2 1.81 -12.64 4.33
CA ALA A 2 0.76 -11.65 4.55
C ALA A 2 1.39 -10.36 5.09
N GLN A 3 1.23 -9.25 4.37
CA GLN A 3 1.75 -7.96 4.78
C GLN A 3 0.88 -7.36 5.89
N ILE A 4 1.50 -6.95 7.00
CA ILE A 4 0.84 -6.35 8.16
C ILE A 4 1.58 -5.05 8.55
N ILE A 5 0.80 -4.01 8.85
CA ILE A 5 1.30 -2.72 9.32
C ILE A 5 0.62 -2.34 10.63
N SER A 6 1.31 -1.56 11.47
CA SER A 6 0.70 -0.91 12.63
C SER A 6 0.14 0.44 12.23
N ILE A 7 -1.08 0.73 12.65
CA ILE A 7 -1.78 2.00 12.46
C ILE A 7 -2.27 2.50 13.82
N GLU A 8 -1.63 3.53 14.36
CA GLU A 8 -1.87 4.02 15.72
C GLU A 8 -1.77 2.87 16.76
N THR A 9 -2.89 2.47 17.37
CA THR A 9 -2.97 1.38 18.36
C THR A 9 -3.50 0.07 17.77
N ALA A 10 -3.70 0.01 16.45
CA ALA A 10 -4.29 -1.13 15.76
C ALA A 10 -3.36 -1.67 14.66
N LEU A 11 -3.78 -2.77 14.05
CA LEU A 11 -3.08 -3.44 12.97
C LEU A 11 -3.97 -3.49 11.73
N LEU A 12 -3.37 -3.32 10.57
CA LEU A 12 -4.00 -3.52 9.28
C LEU A 12 -3.19 -4.54 8.48
N ARG A 13 -3.85 -5.45 7.77
CA ARG A 13 -3.16 -6.44 6.93
C ARG A 13 -3.89 -6.72 5.63
N ILE A 14 -3.13 -7.23 4.66
CA ILE A 14 -3.69 -7.95 3.51
C ILE A 14 -4.12 -9.33 4.00
N ASN A 15 -5.33 -9.78 3.66
CA ASN A 15 -5.80 -11.10 4.11
C ASN A 15 -4.88 -12.21 3.54
N PRO A 16 -4.40 -13.15 4.37
CA PRO A 16 -3.42 -14.17 3.96
C PRO A 16 -3.87 -15.12 2.85
N THR A 17 -5.18 -15.26 2.63
CA THR A 17 -5.80 -16.19 1.68
C THR A 17 -6.51 -15.50 0.52
N ASN A 18 -6.69 -14.17 0.60
CA ASN A 18 -7.40 -13.38 -0.39
C ASN A 18 -6.82 -11.98 -0.46
N ASN A 19 -5.92 -11.76 -1.42
CA ASN A 19 -5.23 -10.49 -1.61
C ASN A 19 -6.15 -9.35 -2.05
N LYS A 20 -7.45 -9.57 -2.28
CA LYS A 20 -8.45 -8.51 -2.58
C LYS A 20 -9.14 -7.99 -1.31
N LYS A 21 -8.67 -8.41 -0.14
CA LYS A 21 -9.28 -8.12 1.16
C LYS A 21 -8.28 -7.50 2.11
N ILE A 22 -8.71 -6.43 2.78
CA ILE A 22 -7.98 -5.76 3.86
C ILE A 22 -8.70 -6.03 5.18
N GLU A 23 -7.91 -6.41 6.18
CA GLU A 23 -8.40 -6.72 7.52
C GLU A 23 -7.77 -5.82 8.56
N TYR A 24 -8.55 -5.51 9.59
CA TYR A 24 -8.19 -4.67 10.71
C TYR A 24 -8.28 -5.46 12.01
N SER A 25 -7.40 -5.15 12.96
CA SER A 25 -7.49 -5.69 14.31
C SER A 25 -7.00 -4.66 15.34
N SER A 26 -7.79 -4.42 16.37
CA SER A 26 -7.40 -3.59 17.52
C SER A 26 -6.48 -4.32 18.52
N ASN A 27 -6.32 -5.64 18.40
CA ASN A 27 -5.58 -6.45 19.37
C ASN A 27 -4.70 -7.55 18.76
N GLY A 28 -4.63 -7.62 17.42
CA GLY A 28 -3.90 -8.63 16.66
C GLY A 28 -4.46 -10.06 16.72
N LYS A 29 -5.49 -10.31 17.53
CA LYS A 29 -6.08 -11.64 17.74
C LYS A 29 -7.36 -11.85 16.92
N HIS A 30 -8.22 -10.84 16.86
CA HIS A 30 -9.47 -10.88 16.11
C HIS A 30 -9.43 -9.90 14.95
N TRP A 31 -9.75 -10.38 13.75
CA TRP A 31 -9.64 -9.63 12.51
C TRP A 31 -11.03 -9.36 11.93
N THR A 32 -11.31 -8.10 11.62
CA THR A 32 -12.53 -7.68 10.92
C THR A 32 -12.19 -7.19 9.52
N THR A 33 -13.12 -7.37 8.58
CA THR A 33 -12.92 -6.91 7.20
C THR A 33 -13.13 -5.39 7.16
N HIS A 34 -12.15 -4.65 6.63
CA HIS A 34 -12.33 -3.22 6.32
C HIS A 34 -12.57 -2.97 4.84
N TYR A 35 -11.99 -3.79 3.98
CA TYR A 35 -12.30 -3.77 2.55
C TYR A 35 -12.33 -5.18 1.98
N THR A 36 -13.26 -5.42 1.05
CA THR A 36 -13.28 -6.59 0.17
C THR A 36 -13.85 -6.18 -1.17
N GLY A 37 -13.18 -6.51 -2.26
CA GLY A 37 -13.66 -6.19 -3.60
C GLY A 37 -12.54 -6.12 -4.62
N SER A 38 -12.90 -5.94 -5.89
CA SER A 38 -11.95 -5.92 -7.02
C SER A 38 -11.73 -4.53 -7.61
N ILE A 39 -12.34 -3.49 -7.04
CA ILE A 39 -12.28 -2.12 -7.57
C ILE A 39 -10.82 -1.65 -7.65
N TYR A 40 -10.03 -1.91 -6.62
CA TYR A 40 -8.62 -1.50 -6.53
C TYR A 40 -7.61 -2.55 -6.99
N GLY A 41 -8.08 -3.74 -7.40
CA GLY A 41 -7.22 -4.86 -7.77
C GLY A 41 -6.81 -5.73 -6.58
N GLU A 42 -5.73 -6.49 -6.76
CA GLU A 42 -5.11 -7.30 -5.71
C GLU A 42 -4.07 -6.45 -4.98
N PHE A 43 -4.08 -6.49 -3.66
CA PHE A 43 -3.11 -5.80 -2.82
C PHE A 43 -1.85 -6.67 -2.69
N TYR A 44 -0.69 -6.04 -2.89
CA TYR A 44 0.62 -6.70 -2.82
C TYR A 44 1.44 -6.23 -1.62
N ASP A 45 1.35 -4.94 -1.28
CA ASP A 45 2.10 -4.35 -0.18
C ASP A 45 1.34 -3.21 0.49
N LEU A 46 1.65 -2.95 1.76
CA LEU A 46 1.08 -1.89 2.59
C LEU A 46 2.20 -1.14 3.31
N LEU A 47 2.05 0.18 3.39
CA LEU A 47 2.97 1.06 4.13
C LEU A 47 2.19 2.19 4.80
N LEU A 48 2.41 2.41 6.09
CA LEU A 48 1.99 3.65 6.75
C LEU A 48 3.08 4.70 6.52
N PHE A 49 2.74 5.83 5.90
CA PHE A 49 3.65 6.94 5.68
C PHE A 49 2.94 8.27 5.97
N GLY A 50 3.43 9.00 6.96
CA GLY A 50 2.70 10.13 7.54
C GLY A 50 1.36 9.66 8.11
N ASN A 51 0.26 10.29 7.68
CA ASN A 51 -1.10 9.96 8.11
C ASN A 51 -1.89 9.19 7.04
N GLU A 52 -1.19 8.66 6.01
CA GLU A 52 -1.80 7.93 4.91
C GLU A 52 -1.27 6.49 4.86
N ILE A 53 -2.16 5.57 4.53
CA ILE A 53 -1.81 4.17 4.26
C ILE A 53 -1.66 4.03 2.76
N PHE A 54 -0.48 3.66 2.31
CA PHE A 54 -0.19 3.32 0.93
C PHE A 54 -0.46 1.84 0.69
N ALA A 55 -1.06 1.53 -0.44
CA ALA A 55 -1.25 0.18 -0.94
C ALA A 55 -0.68 0.07 -2.35
N VAL A 56 0.28 -0.85 -2.52
CA VAL A 56 0.65 -1.33 -3.84
C VAL A 56 -0.40 -2.34 -4.27
N THR A 57 -0.99 -2.14 -5.44
CA THR A 57 -1.98 -3.05 -6.01
C THR A 57 -1.68 -3.39 -7.46
N SER A 58 -2.37 -4.41 -7.96
CA SER A 58 -2.34 -4.78 -9.38
C SER A 58 -2.85 -3.69 -10.33
N LYS A 59 -3.47 -2.62 -9.81
CA LYS A 59 -3.94 -1.46 -10.60
C LYS A 59 -3.11 -0.20 -10.35
N GLY A 60 -2.00 -0.30 -9.62
CA GLY A 60 -1.11 0.80 -9.29
C GLY A 60 -1.05 1.10 -7.80
N LEU A 61 -0.64 2.31 -7.46
CA LEU A 61 -0.50 2.78 -6.09
C LEU A 61 -1.77 3.50 -5.64
N TYR A 62 -2.32 3.07 -4.51
CA TYR A 62 -3.50 3.65 -3.88
C TYR A 62 -3.17 4.14 -2.47
N VAL A 63 -3.99 5.05 -1.95
CA VAL A 63 -3.89 5.55 -0.58
C VAL A 63 -5.21 5.49 0.15
N SER A 64 -5.17 5.25 1.46
CA SER A 64 -6.31 5.33 2.36
C SER A 64 -6.04 6.30 3.51
N LYS A 65 -7.07 7.05 3.89
CA LYS A 65 -7.10 7.96 5.05
C LYS A 65 -8.08 7.52 6.14
N ASN A 66 -8.68 6.36 5.97
CA ASN A 66 -9.77 5.87 6.83
C ASN A 66 -9.56 4.40 7.17
N GLU A 67 -8.32 4.09 7.58
CA GLU A 67 -7.92 2.76 8.07
C GLU A 67 -8.12 1.64 7.04
N GLY A 68 -7.99 1.94 5.74
CA GLY A 68 -8.12 0.93 4.68
C GLY A 68 -9.56 0.56 4.32
N ARG A 69 -10.56 1.33 4.79
CA ARG A 69 -11.97 1.13 4.40
C ARG A 69 -12.26 1.56 2.97
N ASN A 70 -11.65 2.67 2.53
CA ASN A 70 -11.70 3.15 1.15
C ASN A 70 -10.31 3.59 0.67
N TRP A 71 -10.12 3.54 -0.65
CA TRP A 71 -8.84 3.84 -1.28
C TRP A 71 -9.02 4.82 -2.45
N SER A 72 -8.06 5.72 -2.62
CA SER A 72 -8.00 6.69 -3.71
C SER A 72 -6.73 6.46 -4.54
N PRO A 73 -6.77 6.60 -5.87
CA PRO A 73 -5.59 6.42 -6.70
C PRO A 73 -4.54 7.48 -6.36
N ARG A 74 -3.31 7.04 -6.10
CA ARG A 74 -2.13 7.92 -5.96
C ARG A 74 -1.32 7.94 -7.25
N TYR A 75 -1.14 6.78 -7.88
CA TYR A 75 -0.44 6.66 -9.14
C TYR A 75 -0.86 5.39 -9.88
N THR A 76 -1.52 5.52 -11.04
CA THR A 76 -2.08 4.39 -11.80
C THR A 76 -1.52 4.28 -13.22
N ASN A 77 -0.57 5.15 -13.60
CA ASN A 77 0.07 5.12 -14.91
C ASN A 77 1.19 4.06 -14.94
N SER A 78 1.54 3.55 -16.12
CA SER A 78 2.57 2.51 -16.29
C SER A 78 3.98 3.05 -16.60
N THR A 79 4.19 4.37 -16.52
CA THR A 79 5.48 5.02 -16.87
C THR A 79 6.65 4.37 -16.15
N TYR A 80 6.51 4.14 -14.83
CA TYR A 80 7.55 3.57 -13.97
C TYR A 80 7.50 2.04 -13.87
N GLY A 81 6.59 1.38 -14.59
CA GLY A 81 6.36 -0.06 -14.47
C GLY A 81 5.26 -0.39 -13.47
N GLU A 82 5.11 -1.68 -13.20
CA GLU A 82 4.21 -2.20 -12.19
C GLU A 82 4.89 -2.08 -10.83
N PHE A 83 4.16 -1.58 -9.83
CA PHE A 83 4.67 -1.48 -8.47
C PHE A 83 4.57 -2.86 -7.81
N GLU A 84 5.65 -3.29 -7.18
CA GLU A 84 5.74 -4.62 -6.55
C GLU A 84 5.83 -4.48 -5.01
N SER A 85 6.54 -3.48 -4.53
CA SER A 85 6.69 -3.17 -3.09
C SER A 85 6.97 -1.69 -2.87
N ILE A 86 6.64 -1.19 -1.68
CA ILE A 86 6.89 0.19 -1.27
C ILE A 86 7.39 0.26 0.17
N VAL A 87 8.42 1.07 0.41
CA VAL A 87 8.99 1.29 1.75
C VAL A 87 9.26 2.76 1.99
N ALA A 88 9.26 3.16 3.27
CA ALA A 88 9.69 4.50 3.67
C ALA A 88 11.22 4.53 3.83
N ASN A 89 11.86 5.61 3.37
CA ASN A 89 13.26 5.92 3.61
C ASN A 89 13.36 7.38 4.10
N GLY A 90 13.25 7.56 5.41
CA GLY A 90 13.16 8.89 6.02
C GLY A 90 11.90 9.62 5.52
N THR A 91 12.09 10.73 4.81
CA THR A 91 11.02 11.53 4.22
C THR A 91 10.70 11.15 2.77
N GLU A 92 11.39 10.16 2.21
CA GLU A 92 11.15 9.67 0.85
C GLU A 92 10.41 8.33 0.87
N LEU A 93 9.68 8.05 -0.20
CA LEU A 93 9.19 6.71 -0.50
C LEU A 93 10.15 6.05 -1.50
N LEU A 94 10.44 4.77 -1.31
CA LEU A 94 11.11 3.93 -2.30
C LEU A 94 10.13 2.89 -2.80
N ALA A 95 10.08 2.70 -4.12
CA ALA A 95 9.28 1.68 -4.77
C ALA A 95 10.17 0.74 -5.56
N ILE A 96 9.98 -0.56 -5.35
CA ILE A 96 10.48 -1.59 -6.25
C ILE A 96 9.41 -1.78 -7.32
N THR A 97 9.84 -1.70 -8.57
CA THR A 97 8.95 -1.84 -9.73
C THR A 97 9.56 -2.79 -10.74
N SER A 98 8.75 -3.24 -11.70
CA SER A 98 9.22 -4.06 -12.82
C SER A 98 10.23 -3.36 -13.75
N LYS A 99 10.44 -2.04 -13.61
CA LYS A 99 11.47 -1.27 -14.37
C LYS A 99 12.65 -0.81 -13.51
N GLY A 100 12.75 -1.32 -12.28
CA GLY A 100 13.82 -1.01 -11.31
C GLY A 100 13.32 -0.25 -10.09
N THR A 101 14.28 0.25 -9.30
CA THR A 101 13.97 0.99 -8.07
C THR A 101 13.75 2.47 -8.36
N TYR A 102 12.69 3.03 -7.79
CA TYR A 102 12.38 4.45 -7.88
C TYR A 102 12.21 5.07 -6.50
N ALA A 103 12.41 6.38 -6.41
CA ALA A 103 12.14 7.14 -5.22
C ALA A 103 11.21 8.32 -5.48
N SER A 104 10.40 8.66 -4.48
CA SER A 104 9.50 9.80 -4.51
C SER A 104 9.75 10.69 -3.29
N LYS A 105 9.88 12.00 -3.53
CA LYS A 105 9.97 13.03 -2.47
C LYS A 105 8.64 13.78 -2.26
N ASN A 106 7.59 13.38 -2.96
CA ASN A 106 6.30 14.09 -2.98
C ASN A 106 5.12 13.13 -2.74
N GLU A 107 5.32 12.19 -1.81
CA GLU A 107 4.31 11.22 -1.36
C GLU A 107 3.76 10.37 -2.52
N GLY A 108 4.63 9.91 -3.42
CA GLY A 108 4.30 8.97 -4.47
C GLY A 108 3.60 9.57 -5.68
N ARG A 109 3.53 10.89 -5.80
CA ARG A 109 2.92 11.58 -6.96
C ARG A 109 3.82 11.53 -8.19
N ASN A 110 5.13 11.66 -8.00
CA ASN A 110 6.16 11.49 -9.04
C ASN A 110 7.35 10.68 -8.51
N TRP A 111 8.07 10.05 -9.43
CA TRP A 111 9.15 9.13 -9.11
C TRP A 111 10.40 9.40 -9.94
N THR A 112 11.57 9.26 -9.33
CA THR A 112 12.88 9.36 -9.97
C THR A 112 13.58 8.02 -9.83
N LYS A 113 14.09 7.49 -10.95
CA LYS A 113 14.82 6.22 -10.94
C LYS A 113 16.06 6.35 -10.06
N LYS A 114 16.29 5.37 -9.19
CA LYS A 114 17.55 5.23 -8.44
C LYS A 114 18.52 4.41 -9.31
N ASN A 115 19.75 4.91 -9.41
CA ASN A 115 20.84 4.20 -10.07
C ASN A 115 21.53 3.26 -9.09
#